data_AF-A0A517U6I4-F1
#
_entry.id   AF-A0A517U6I4-F1
#
_cell.length_a   1.000
_cell.length_b   1.000
_cell.length_c   1.000
_cell.angle_alpha   90.00
_cell.angle_beta   90.00
_cell.angle_gamma   90.00
#
_symmetry.space_group_name_H-M   'P 1'
#
loop_
_entity.id
_entity.type
_entity.pdbx_description
1 polymer ?
#
loop_
_entity_poly.entity_id
_entity_poly.type
_entity_poly.pdbx_seq_one_letter_code
_entity_poly.pdbx_strand_id
1 'polypeptide(L)'
;MSRLAARLCALTLFLAPSASPASAELIYGIAAVGNSTALLSWDSAAPGSILSGSFVAGLQSNETIVGIDFRPATGELYALGTSSRLYTLNTANGNATAVGAPFAPPLNGFNFGFDFNPTIDRIRVVAETNKNTVLNPITGAVQLSATDLAFGPADPNFGVDPNVVSSAYSNNFVGAATTQLYGIDTALDILVTQANNAGTLGTVGPLGINATAVSGFDISGTTGIAYAAMLPSGSSQSSLYSINLATGAATNLGQIDGGIIITAISVVPAIPEPGTLALAGMAIAAVPLVRRRQSLQR
;
A
#
# COMPACT_ATOMS: atom_id res chain seq x y z
N MET A 1 -59.30 10.94 47.13
CA MET A 1 -58.72 9.85 46.32
C MET A 1 -57.79 10.48 45.28
N SER A 2 -56.49 10.28 45.45
CA SER A 2 -55.41 10.92 44.70
C SER A 2 -55.24 10.34 43.30
N ARG A 3 -54.80 11.15 42.33
CA ARG A 3 -54.04 10.67 41.17
C ARG A 3 -52.92 11.66 40.84
N LEU A 4 -51.73 11.32 41.32
CA LEU A 4 -50.46 11.97 40.98
C LEU A 4 -50.03 11.42 39.60
N ALA A 5 -49.94 12.27 38.58
CA ALA A 5 -49.45 11.87 37.27
C ALA A 5 -47.92 12.08 37.22
N ALA A 6 -47.16 10.98 37.35
CA ALA A 6 -45.72 10.98 37.14
C ALA A 6 -45.42 11.10 35.64
N ARG A 7 -44.86 12.22 35.20
CA ARG A 7 -44.31 12.38 33.85
C ARG A 7 -42.94 11.73 33.81
N LEU A 8 -42.84 10.61 33.09
CA LEU A 8 -41.58 9.94 32.79
C LEU A 8 -40.85 10.75 31.70
N CYS A 9 -39.76 11.43 32.07
CA CYS A 9 -38.90 12.12 31.12
C CYS A 9 -37.87 11.09 30.62
N ALA A 10 -38.05 10.57 29.40
CA ALA A 10 -37.07 9.68 28.78
C ALA A 10 -35.84 10.49 28.37
N LEU A 11 -34.72 10.28 29.05
CA LEU A 11 -33.42 10.83 28.66
C LEU A 11 -32.82 9.92 27.59
N THR A 12 -32.97 10.30 26.32
CA THR A 12 -32.27 9.65 25.20
C THR A 12 -30.80 10.02 25.26
N LEU A 13 -29.97 9.07 25.69
CA LEU A 13 -28.52 9.16 25.61
C LEU A 13 -28.11 8.99 24.14
N PHE A 14 -27.79 10.09 23.45
CA PHE A 14 -27.14 10.03 22.15
C PHE A 14 -25.72 9.50 22.36
N LEU A 15 -25.49 8.24 21.98
CA LEU A 15 -24.15 7.71 21.81
C LEU A 15 -23.56 8.40 20.57
N ALA A 16 -22.74 9.42 20.77
CA ALA A 16 -21.94 9.98 19.69
C ALA A 16 -21.02 8.85 19.18
N PRO A 17 -20.94 8.58 17.86
CA PRO A 17 -19.95 7.67 17.35
C PRO A 17 -18.58 8.21 17.74
N SER A 18 -17.82 7.42 18.50
CA SER A 18 -16.40 7.67 18.72
C SER A 18 -15.73 7.58 17.35
N ALA A 19 -15.41 8.73 16.76
CA ALA A 19 -14.51 8.78 15.62
C ALA A 19 -13.21 8.13 16.08
N SER A 20 -12.84 7.01 15.47
CA SER A 20 -11.48 6.48 15.59
C SER A 20 -10.53 7.64 15.25
N PRO A 21 -9.46 7.88 16.02
CA PRO A 21 -8.47 8.85 15.61
C PRO A 21 -8.03 8.45 14.19
N ALA A 22 -8.23 9.34 13.22
CA ALA A 22 -7.65 9.16 11.90
C ALA A 22 -6.14 9.11 12.13
N SER A 23 -5.56 7.90 12.04
CA SER A 23 -4.13 7.75 12.18
C SER A 23 -3.52 8.36 10.93
N ALA A 24 -2.89 9.52 11.11
CA ALA A 24 -1.94 10.05 10.16
C ALA A 24 -0.88 8.99 9.83
N GLU A 25 -0.67 8.71 8.55
CA GLU A 25 0.37 7.80 8.07
C GLU A 25 1.27 8.52 7.09
N LEU A 26 2.59 8.34 7.26
CA LEU A 26 3.57 8.91 6.35
C LEU A 26 3.53 8.15 5.03
N ILE A 27 3.31 8.88 3.94
CA ILE A 27 3.30 8.34 2.58
C ILE A 27 4.45 8.97 1.81
N TYR A 28 5.19 8.15 1.07
CA TYR A 28 6.12 8.59 0.06
C TYR A 28 5.48 8.48 -1.32
N GLY A 29 5.83 9.40 -2.21
CA GLY A 29 5.38 9.33 -3.59
C GLY A 29 6.40 9.87 -4.58
N ILE A 30 6.27 9.41 -5.81
CA ILE A 30 7.05 9.88 -6.93
C ILE A 30 6.27 10.94 -7.69
N ALA A 31 6.89 12.10 -7.90
CA ALA A 31 6.37 13.19 -8.69
C ALA A 31 7.15 13.33 -10.00
N ALA A 32 6.42 13.50 -11.10
CA ALA A 32 6.99 13.93 -12.38
C ALA A 32 7.13 15.46 -12.40
N VAL A 33 8.36 15.97 -12.44
CA VAL A 33 8.66 17.40 -12.44
C VAL A 33 9.48 17.75 -13.70
N GLY A 34 8.78 18.16 -14.75
CA GLY A 34 9.38 18.36 -16.07
C GLY A 34 9.96 17.05 -16.61
N ASN A 35 11.27 17.02 -16.85
CA ASN A 35 11.99 15.80 -17.28
C ASN A 35 12.70 15.09 -16.11
N SER A 36 12.39 15.47 -14.87
CA SER A 36 13.01 14.94 -13.66
C SER A 36 11.99 14.25 -12.78
N THR A 37 12.47 13.37 -11.91
CA THR A 37 11.67 12.66 -10.92
C THR A 37 12.01 13.20 -9.53
N ALA A 38 11.01 13.44 -8.70
CA ALA A 38 11.20 13.82 -7.30
C ALA A 38 10.53 12.80 -6.36
N LEU A 39 11.20 12.49 -5.25
CA LEU A 39 10.63 11.76 -4.13
C LEU A 39 10.06 12.77 -3.15
N LEU A 40 8.76 12.70 -2.91
CA LEU A 40 8.02 13.55 -1.98
C LEU A 40 7.51 12.71 -0.80
N SER A 41 7.23 13.36 0.32
CA SER A 41 6.46 12.74 1.41
C SER A 41 5.38 13.67 1.96
N TRP A 42 4.31 13.08 2.47
CA TRP A 42 3.20 13.80 3.10
C TRP A 42 2.49 12.92 4.14
N ASP A 43 1.66 13.55 4.95
CA ASP A 43 0.78 12.88 5.90
C ASP A 43 -0.55 12.52 5.22
N SER A 44 -1.02 11.27 5.36
CA SER A 44 -2.31 10.82 4.82
C SER A 44 -3.51 11.65 5.28
N ALA A 45 -3.43 12.31 6.44
CA ALA A 45 -4.46 13.21 6.96
C ALA A 45 -4.37 14.63 6.39
N ALA A 46 -3.25 14.99 5.74
CA ALA A 46 -3.01 16.31 5.16
C ALA A 46 -2.26 16.21 3.81
N PRO A 47 -2.81 15.54 2.79
CA PRO A 47 -2.11 15.30 1.51
C PRO A 47 -1.73 16.59 0.76
N GLY A 48 -2.40 17.71 1.07
CA GLY A 48 -2.07 19.02 0.50
C GLY A 48 -0.83 19.69 1.11
N SER A 49 -0.14 19.06 2.07
CA SER A 49 1.04 19.59 2.74
C SER A 49 2.23 18.64 2.62
N ILE A 50 3.17 18.95 1.72
CA ILE A 50 4.41 18.19 1.56
C ILE A 50 5.32 18.39 2.77
N LEU A 51 5.79 17.29 3.34
CA LEU A 51 6.71 17.24 4.47
C LEU A 51 8.17 17.25 4.02
N SER A 52 8.49 16.60 2.91
CA SER A 52 9.83 16.60 2.32
C SER A 52 9.79 16.41 0.80
N GLY A 53 10.84 16.87 0.13
CA GLY A 53 11.03 16.68 -1.30
C GLY A 53 12.50 16.63 -1.67
N SER A 54 12.88 15.69 -2.55
CA SER A 54 14.24 15.57 -3.09
C SER A 54 14.18 15.07 -4.52
N PHE A 55 14.95 15.68 -5.42
CA PHE A 55 15.11 15.12 -6.76
C PHE A 55 15.83 13.78 -6.69
N VAL A 56 15.33 12.82 -7.46
CA VAL A 56 15.94 11.49 -7.54
C VAL A 56 17.20 11.58 -8.38
N ALA A 57 18.32 11.11 -7.82
CA ALA A 57 19.62 11.01 -8.50
C ALA A 57 20.09 9.55 -8.54
N GLY A 58 20.98 9.20 -9.47
CA GLY A 58 21.55 7.84 -9.57
C GLY A 58 20.81 6.86 -10.48
N LEU A 59 19.73 7.29 -11.14
CA LEU A 59 19.06 6.54 -12.21
C LEU A 59 19.93 6.49 -13.48
N GLN A 60 19.68 5.53 -14.37
CA GLN A 60 20.31 5.54 -15.69
C GLN A 60 19.82 6.74 -16.53
N SER A 61 20.59 7.08 -17.56
CA SER A 61 20.19 8.12 -18.50
C SER A 61 18.86 7.76 -19.17
N ASN A 62 17.94 8.74 -19.24
CA ASN A 62 16.58 8.59 -19.78
C ASN A 62 15.71 7.56 -19.06
N GLU A 63 16.00 7.26 -17.79
CA GLU A 63 15.17 6.40 -16.95
C GLU A 63 14.32 7.21 -15.98
N THR A 64 13.08 6.77 -15.77
CA THR A 64 12.16 7.29 -14.75
C THR A 64 11.65 6.16 -13.87
N ILE A 65 11.04 6.50 -12.73
CA ILE A 65 10.44 5.53 -11.81
C ILE A 65 8.95 5.35 -12.15
N VAL A 66 8.51 4.09 -12.21
CA VAL A 66 7.13 3.69 -12.50
C VAL A 66 6.45 2.91 -11.37
N GLY A 67 7.16 2.67 -10.27
CA GLY A 67 6.61 2.02 -9.08
C GLY A 67 7.56 2.15 -7.91
N ILE A 68 7.02 2.25 -6.70
CA ILE A 68 7.78 2.21 -5.45
C ILE A 68 7.03 1.36 -4.44
N ASP A 69 7.77 0.69 -3.55
CA ASP A 69 7.19 0.03 -2.39
C ASP A 69 8.23 -0.18 -1.29
N PHE A 70 7.83 -0.08 -0.03
CA PHE A 70 8.65 -0.43 1.11
C PHE A 70 8.72 -1.95 1.28
N ARG A 71 9.94 -2.48 1.38
CA ARG A 71 10.15 -3.88 1.72
C ARG A 71 9.82 -4.12 3.20
N PRO A 72 8.78 -4.89 3.55
CA PRO A 72 8.38 -5.06 4.96
C PRO A 72 9.46 -5.72 5.82
N ALA A 73 10.30 -6.56 5.21
CA ALA A 73 11.36 -7.28 5.91
C ALA A 73 12.53 -6.39 6.39
N THR A 74 12.81 -5.28 5.70
CA THR A 74 13.98 -4.42 5.97
C THR A 74 13.66 -2.93 6.13
N GLY A 75 12.47 -2.48 5.72
CA GLY A 75 12.06 -1.08 5.76
C GLY A 75 12.67 -0.20 4.66
N GLU A 76 13.39 -0.80 3.70
CA GLU A 76 14.00 -0.08 2.58
C GLU A 76 12.94 0.23 1.52
N LEU A 77 12.96 1.45 0.98
CA LEU A 77 12.12 1.84 -0.15
C LEU A 77 12.75 1.32 -1.45
N TYR A 78 12.04 0.49 -2.19
CA TYR A 78 12.43 0.05 -3.52
C TYR A 78 11.71 0.85 -4.60
N ALA A 79 12.31 0.89 -5.79
CA ALA A 79 11.73 1.48 -6.97
C ALA A 79 11.95 0.62 -8.22
N LEU A 80 10.96 0.64 -9.11
CA LEU A 80 11.01 0.07 -10.45
C LEU A 80 11.29 1.17 -11.47
N GLY A 81 12.40 1.04 -12.18
CA GLY A 81 12.74 1.94 -13.28
C GLY A 81 12.22 1.45 -14.64
N THR A 82 11.93 2.39 -15.55
CA THR A 82 11.47 2.11 -16.92
C THR A 82 12.45 1.26 -17.73
N SER A 83 13.72 1.19 -17.34
CA SER A 83 14.73 0.35 -18.01
C SER A 83 14.70 -1.12 -17.58
N SER A 84 13.63 -1.56 -16.88
CA SER A 84 13.53 -2.91 -16.28
C SER A 84 14.60 -3.14 -15.24
N ARG A 85 14.77 -2.20 -14.31
CA ARG A 85 15.79 -2.28 -13.25
C ARG A 85 15.18 -1.95 -11.89
N LEU A 86 15.64 -2.66 -10.86
CA LEU A 86 15.32 -2.34 -9.47
C LEU A 86 16.37 -1.43 -8.84
N TYR A 87 15.85 -0.50 -8.04
CA TYR A 87 16.63 0.42 -7.22
C TYR A 87 16.17 0.35 -5.78
N THR A 88 17.06 0.65 -4.84
CA THR A 88 16.69 1.16 -3.52
C THR A 88 16.77 2.68 -3.54
N LEU A 89 15.79 3.36 -2.93
CA LEU A 89 15.78 4.81 -2.77
C LEU A 89 16.08 5.20 -1.33
N ASN A 90 16.99 6.15 -1.15
CA ASN A 90 17.22 6.78 0.13
C ASN A 90 16.14 7.83 0.40
N THR A 91 15.29 7.61 1.40
CA THR A 91 14.16 8.47 1.73
C THR A 91 14.54 9.85 2.29
N ALA A 92 15.79 10.04 2.71
CA ALA A 92 16.28 11.31 3.25
C ALA A 92 16.83 12.25 2.18
N ASN A 93 17.30 11.73 1.04
CA ASN A 93 17.95 12.56 0.01
C ASN A 93 17.61 12.20 -1.45
N GLY A 94 16.79 11.17 -1.70
CA GLY A 94 16.36 10.78 -3.04
C GLY A 94 17.40 9.98 -3.85
N ASN A 95 18.56 9.62 -3.30
CA ASN A 95 19.56 8.86 -4.05
C ASN A 95 19.06 7.43 -4.34
N ALA A 96 19.07 7.05 -5.61
CA ALA A 96 18.78 5.72 -6.11
C ALA A 96 20.07 4.90 -6.23
N THR A 97 20.05 3.66 -5.75
CA THR A 97 21.14 2.68 -5.90
C THR A 97 20.62 1.44 -6.60
N ALA A 98 21.24 1.05 -7.71
CA ALA A 98 20.83 -0.12 -8.47
C ALA A 98 21.05 -1.40 -7.65
N VAL A 99 20.02 -2.26 -7.58
CA VAL A 99 20.07 -3.56 -6.89
C VAL A 99 20.80 -4.62 -7.74
N GLY A 100 20.76 -4.46 -9.07
CA GLY A 100 21.40 -5.37 -10.01
C GLY A 100 21.42 -4.83 -11.44
N ALA A 101 21.74 -5.71 -12.39
CA ALA A 101 21.58 -5.43 -13.81
C ALA A 101 20.09 -5.29 -14.19
N PRO A 102 19.74 -4.72 -15.36
CA PRO A 102 18.37 -4.79 -15.86
C PRO A 102 17.93 -6.25 -15.95
N PHE A 103 16.71 -6.54 -15.53
CA PHE A 103 16.16 -7.87 -15.60
C PHE A 103 15.64 -8.21 -16.99
N ALA A 104 15.54 -9.50 -17.27
CA ALA A 104 14.96 -10.05 -18.49
C ALA A 104 13.91 -11.12 -18.14
N PRO A 105 12.80 -11.23 -18.89
CA PRO A 105 12.39 -10.34 -19.99
C PRO A 105 12.10 -8.91 -19.52
N PRO A 106 12.23 -7.90 -20.41
CA PRO A 106 11.96 -6.52 -20.04
C PRO A 106 10.48 -6.29 -19.74
N LEU A 107 10.18 -5.21 -19.03
CA LEU A 107 8.82 -4.71 -18.83
C LEU A 107 8.09 -4.56 -20.16
N ASN A 108 6.81 -4.87 -20.15
CA ASN A 108 5.93 -4.75 -21.30
C ASN A 108 4.66 -4.00 -20.88
N GLY A 109 4.47 -2.80 -21.42
CA GLY A 109 3.42 -1.88 -20.97
C GLY A 109 4.00 -0.53 -20.54
N PHE A 110 3.15 0.31 -19.99
CA PHE A 110 3.46 1.65 -19.51
C PHE A 110 3.05 1.86 -18.05
N ASN A 111 2.11 1.05 -17.54
CA ASN A 111 1.56 1.18 -16.20
C ASN A 111 1.76 -0.12 -15.43
N PHE A 112 2.24 -0.01 -14.20
CA PHE A 112 2.66 -1.17 -13.44
C PHE A 112 2.17 -1.11 -12.00
N GLY A 113 1.58 -2.21 -11.52
CA GLY A 113 1.55 -2.49 -10.10
C GLY A 113 2.90 -3.03 -9.65
N PHE A 114 3.40 -2.56 -8.52
CA PHE A 114 4.70 -2.91 -7.97
C PHE A 114 4.58 -2.99 -6.45
N ASP A 115 4.69 -4.19 -5.88
CA ASP A 115 4.42 -4.37 -4.44
C ASP A 115 5.14 -5.62 -3.87
N PHE A 116 5.58 -5.55 -2.63
CA PHE A 116 6.20 -6.65 -1.91
C PHE A 116 5.17 -7.61 -1.35
N ASN A 117 5.30 -8.88 -1.69
CA ASN A 117 4.60 -9.92 -0.99
C ASN A 117 5.26 -10.13 0.40
N PRO A 118 4.58 -9.78 1.52
CA PRO A 118 5.17 -9.82 2.86
C PRO A 118 5.42 -11.26 3.36
N THR A 119 4.82 -12.27 2.72
CA THR A 119 4.91 -13.68 3.16
C THR A 119 6.10 -14.42 2.55
N ILE A 120 6.51 -14.06 1.33
CA ILE A 120 7.62 -14.72 0.62
C ILE A 120 8.79 -13.79 0.30
N ASP A 121 8.71 -12.52 0.72
CA ASP A 121 9.74 -11.50 0.52
C ASP A 121 10.15 -11.38 -0.97
N ARG A 122 9.14 -11.24 -1.84
CA ARG A 122 9.33 -11.08 -3.28
C ARG A 122 8.48 -9.95 -3.80
N ILE A 123 9.00 -9.28 -4.81
CA ILE A 123 8.30 -8.18 -5.48
C ILE A 123 7.41 -8.78 -6.55
N ARG A 124 6.15 -8.38 -6.54
CA ARG A 124 5.22 -8.59 -7.64
C ARG A 124 5.24 -7.38 -8.56
N VAL A 125 5.34 -7.62 -9.85
CA VAL A 125 5.09 -6.63 -10.90
C VAL A 125 3.93 -7.11 -11.75
N VAL A 126 2.87 -6.32 -11.81
CA VAL A 126 1.77 -6.53 -12.76
C VAL A 126 1.74 -5.40 -13.76
N ALA A 127 1.28 -5.65 -14.96
CA ALA A 127 1.18 -4.64 -16.01
C ALA A 127 -0.21 -4.63 -16.64
N GLU A 128 -0.56 -3.52 -17.27
CA GLU A 128 -1.81 -3.37 -18.00
C GLU A 128 -1.90 -4.26 -19.25
N THR A 129 -0.78 -4.86 -19.64
CA THR A 129 -0.67 -5.88 -20.69
C THR A 129 -0.87 -7.31 -20.15
N ASN A 130 -1.47 -7.43 -18.96
CA ASN A 130 -1.72 -8.65 -18.21
C ASN A 130 -0.48 -9.39 -17.71
N LYS A 131 0.72 -8.82 -17.83
CA LYS A 131 1.92 -9.49 -17.34
C LYS A 131 1.90 -9.60 -15.83
N ASN A 132 2.39 -10.74 -15.34
CA ASN A 132 2.44 -11.09 -13.93
C ASN A 132 3.82 -11.66 -13.61
N THR A 133 4.69 -10.82 -13.07
CA THR A 133 6.13 -11.12 -12.89
C THR A 133 6.48 -11.07 -11.42
N VAL A 134 7.33 -12.01 -10.97
CA VAL A 134 7.89 -12.03 -9.62
C VAL A 134 9.38 -11.74 -9.71
N LEU A 135 9.85 -10.71 -9.03
CA LEU A 135 11.27 -10.32 -8.97
C LEU A 135 11.90 -10.71 -7.63
N ASN A 136 13.19 -10.96 -7.66
CA ASN A 136 14.00 -11.17 -6.47
C ASN A 136 14.60 -9.84 -6.00
N PRO A 137 14.29 -9.37 -4.77
CA PRO A 137 14.73 -8.06 -4.28
C PRO A 137 16.23 -7.98 -3.95
N ILE A 138 16.93 -9.12 -3.91
CA ILE A 138 18.37 -9.20 -3.63
C ILE A 138 19.18 -9.11 -4.93
N THR A 139 18.75 -9.83 -5.97
CA THR A 139 19.50 -9.90 -7.24
C THR A 139 18.99 -8.92 -8.28
N GLY A 140 17.79 -8.37 -8.11
CA GLY A 140 17.13 -7.54 -9.12
C GLY A 140 16.53 -8.31 -10.28
N ALA A 141 16.69 -9.64 -10.35
CA ALA A 141 16.31 -10.46 -11.49
C ALA A 141 14.86 -10.97 -11.41
N VAL A 142 14.31 -11.36 -12.57
CA VAL A 142 13.06 -12.13 -12.63
C VAL A 142 13.29 -13.48 -11.97
N GLN A 143 12.48 -13.78 -10.95
CA GLN A 143 12.41 -15.10 -10.33
C GLN A 143 11.40 -16.00 -11.02
N LEU A 144 10.25 -15.44 -11.43
CA LEU A 144 9.17 -16.20 -12.06
C LEU A 144 8.35 -15.29 -12.97
N SER A 145 8.17 -15.70 -14.23
CA SER A 145 7.08 -15.22 -15.07
C SER A 145 5.85 -16.09 -14.79
N ALA A 146 4.88 -15.55 -14.07
CA ALA A 146 3.68 -16.27 -13.66
C ALA A 146 2.62 -16.25 -14.76
N THR A 147 1.46 -16.87 -14.50
CA THR A 147 0.33 -16.84 -15.43
C THR A 147 -0.17 -15.40 -15.59
N ASP A 148 -0.35 -14.99 -16.85
CA ASP A 148 -0.91 -13.68 -17.21
C ASP A 148 -2.30 -13.49 -16.57
N LEU A 149 -2.65 -12.23 -16.31
CA LEU A 149 -3.89 -11.86 -15.66
C LEU A 149 -5.10 -12.20 -16.54
N ALA A 150 -6.15 -12.74 -15.91
CA ALA A 150 -7.45 -12.98 -16.54
C ALA A 150 -8.53 -13.08 -15.47
N PHE A 151 -9.74 -12.59 -15.75
CA PHE A 151 -10.89 -12.81 -14.87
C PHE A 151 -11.25 -14.28 -14.77
N GLY A 152 -11.58 -14.74 -13.55
CA GLY A 152 -11.93 -16.13 -13.29
C GLY A 152 -13.23 -16.56 -14.01
N PRO A 153 -13.43 -17.88 -14.22
CA PRO A 153 -14.58 -18.40 -14.98
C PRO A 153 -15.95 -18.13 -14.33
N ALA A 154 -15.98 -17.84 -13.03
CA ALA A 154 -17.19 -17.48 -12.29
C ALA A 154 -17.29 -15.96 -12.02
N ASP A 155 -16.32 -15.18 -12.50
CA ASP A 155 -16.30 -13.74 -12.31
C ASP A 155 -17.30 -13.05 -13.27
N PRO A 156 -18.02 -11.99 -12.83
CA PRO A 156 -18.90 -11.23 -13.72
C PRO A 156 -18.21 -10.65 -14.97
N ASN A 157 -16.90 -10.41 -14.91
CA ASN A 157 -16.09 -9.88 -16.01
C ASN A 157 -15.35 -10.98 -16.79
N PHE A 158 -15.76 -12.24 -16.67
CA PHE A 158 -15.14 -13.34 -17.41
C PHE A 158 -15.10 -13.06 -18.92
N GLY A 159 -13.93 -13.26 -19.53
CA GLY A 159 -13.68 -13.04 -20.96
C GLY A 159 -13.40 -11.58 -21.34
N VAL A 160 -13.48 -10.64 -20.39
CA VAL A 160 -12.99 -9.27 -20.58
C VAL A 160 -11.47 -9.25 -20.41
N ASP A 161 -10.78 -8.48 -21.25
CA ASP A 161 -9.34 -8.25 -21.14
C ASP A 161 -9.07 -7.29 -19.96
N PRO A 162 -8.34 -7.69 -18.90
CA PRO A 162 -8.07 -6.82 -17.76
C PRO A 162 -7.18 -5.63 -18.12
N ASN A 163 -7.29 -4.56 -17.34
CA ASN A 163 -6.41 -3.40 -17.40
C ASN A 163 -5.93 -3.02 -16.00
N VAL A 164 -5.23 -3.96 -15.34
CA VAL A 164 -4.72 -3.76 -13.98
C VAL A 164 -3.44 -2.94 -14.01
N VAL A 165 -3.50 -1.71 -13.51
CA VAL A 165 -2.40 -0.71 -13.59
C VAL A 165 -1.67 -0.47 -12.27
N SER A 166 -2.24 -0.94 -11.16
CA SER A 166 -1.64 -0.83 -9.82
C SER A 166 -2.04 -2.01 -8.95
N SER A 167 -1.25 -2.32 -7.92
CA SER A 167 -1.47 -3.47 -7.04
C SER A 167 -0.90 -3.26 -5.66
N ALA A 168 -1.52 -3.83 -4.63
CA ALA A 168 -1.05 -3.77 -3.25
C ALA A 168 -1.36 -5.06 -2.47
N TYR A 169 -0.43 -5.53 -1.66
CA TYR A 169 -0.64 -6.66 -0.75
C TYR A 169 -1.21 -6.21 0.59
N SER A 170 -2.26 -6.89 1.06
CA SER A 170 -2.74 -6.73 2.43
C SER A 170 -1.74 -7.30 3.45
N ASN A 171 -1.86 -6.92 4.73
CA ASN A 171 -0.99 -7.41 5.81
C ASN A 171 0.49 -7.15 5.53
N ASN A 172 0.82 -5.96 5.02
CA ASN A 172 2.16 -5.59 4.56
C ASN A 172 3.14 -5.31 5.71
N PHE A 173 3.35 -6.28 6.60
CA PHE A 173 4.20 -6.19 7.78
C PHE A 173 5.12 -7.41 7.93
N VAL A 174 6.20 -7.25 8.69
CA VAL A 174 7.20 -8.31 8.91
C VAL A 174 6.57 -9.53 9.61
N GLY A 175 6.76 -10.71 9.03
CA GLY A 175 6.24 -11.97 9.61
C GLY A 175 4.76 -12.24 9.36
N ALA A 176 4.13 -11.54 8.41
CA ALA A 176 2.77 -11.85 7.98
C ALA A 176 2.62 -13.33 7.57
N ALA A 177 1.60 -14.00 8.13
CA ALA A 177 1.31 -15.41 7.82
C ALA A 177 0.48 -15.57 6.53
N THR A 178 -0.31 -14.55 6.19
CA THR A 178 -1.22 -14.55 5.04
C THR A 178 -1.24 -13.18 4.40
N THR A 179 -1.42 -13.13 3.08
CA THR A 179 -1.61 -11.90 2.33
C THR A 179 -2.55 -12.14 1.16
N GLN A 180 -3.29 -11.11 0.75
CA GLN A 180 -4.10 -11.05 -0.45
C GLN A 180 -3.60 -9.90 -1.31
N LEU A 181 -3.35 -10.18 -2.59
CA LEU A 181 -3.04 -9.15 -3.57
C LEU A 181 -4.34 -8.52 -4.06
N TYR A 182 -4.40 -7.21 -4.01
CA TYR A 182 -5.44 -6.40 -4.63
C TYR A 182 -4.86 -5.66 -5.82
N GLY A 183 -5.70 -5.33 -6.80
CA GLY A 183 -5.33 -4.52 -7.95
C GLY A 183 -6.46 -3.59 -8.34
N ILE A 184 -6.11 -2.50 -9.03
CA ILE A 184 -7.09 -1.58 -9.60
C ILE A 184 -7.10 -1.75 -11.13
N ASP A 185 -8.27 -2.08 -11.66
CA ASP A 185 -8.53 -2.11 -13.09
C ASP A 185 -9.17 -0.79 -13.53
N THR A 186 -8.45 -0.05 -14.37
CA THR A 186 -8.89 1.29 -14.83
C THR A 186 -9.77 1.27 -16.06
N ALA A 187 -9.88 0.14 -16.78
CA ALA A 187 -10.82 0.03 -17.88
C ALA A 187 -12.26 -0.19 -17.38
N LEU A 188 -12.38 -0.90 -16.25
CA LEU A 188 -13.67 -1.24 -15.64
C LEU A 188 -14.01 -0.40 -14.39
N ASP A 189 -13.09 0.45 -13.92
CA ASP A 189 -13.22 1.24 -12.68
C ASP A 189 -13.56 0.35 -11.46
N ILE A 190 -12.85 -0.76 -11.29
CA ILE A 190 -13.08 -1.74 -10.22
C ILE A 190 -11.82 -2.03 -9.40
N LEU A 191 -12.05 -2.40 -8.14
CA LEU A 191 -11.07 -3.12 -7.33
C LEU A 191 -11.20 -4.63 -7.63
N VAL A 192 -10.07 -5.29 -7.80
CA VAL A 192 -9.97 -6.74 -7.98
C VAL A 192 -9.07 -7.36 -6.90
N THR A 193 -9.31 -8.63 -6.60
CA THR A 193 -8.33 -9.51 -5.97
C THR A 193 -7.59 -10.28 -7.06
N GLN A 194 -6.32 -10.62 -6.80
CA GLN A 194 -5.52 -11.46 -7.68
C GLN A 194 -5.04 -12.71 -6.94
N ALA A 195 -5.25 -13.86 -7.56
CA ALA A 195 -4.69 -15.12 -7.11
C ALA A 195 -3.21 -15.23 -7.51
N ASN A 196 -2.33 -14.48 -6.84
CA ASN A 196 -0.86 -14.52 -6.94
C ASN A 196 -0.34 -15.08 -8.29
N ASN A 197 0.31 -16.25 -8.27
CA ASN A 197 0.96 -16.84 -9.44
C ASN A 197 -0.04 -17.41 -10.47
N ALA A 198 -1.27 -17.68 -10.07
CA ALA A 198 -2.31 -18.16 -10.98
C ALA A 198 -2.86 -17.02 -11.87
N GLY A 199 -2.63 -15.76 -11.52
CA GLY A 199 -3.06 -14.59 -12.30
C GLY A 199 -4.57 -14.37 -12.33
N THR A 200 -5.36 -15.31 -11.81
CA THR A 200 -6.82 -15.22 -11.82
C THR A 200 -7.28 -14.02 -11.01
N LEU A 201 -8.11 -13.18 -11.64
CA LEU A 201 -8.72 -12.02 -11.00
C LEU A 201 -10.14 -12.35 -10.51
N GLY A 202 -10.48 -11.78 -9.36
CA GLY A 202 -11.82 -11.78 -8.79
C GLY A 202 -12.26 -10.35 -8.49
N THR A 203 -13.36 -9.91 -9.09
CA THR A 203 -13.95 -8.58 -8.91
C THR A 203 -14.44 -8.41 -7.48
N VAL A 204 -13.99 -7.35 -6.80
CA VAL A 204 -14.47 -6.95 -5.47
C VAL A 204 -15.66 -6.01 -5.61
N GLY A 205 -15.51 -4.96 -6.41
CA GLY A 205 -16.58 -3.99 -6.65
C GLY A 205 -16.07 -2.68 -7.27
N PRO A 206 -16.99 -1.78 -7.62
CA PRO A 206 -16.67 -0.54 -8.31
C PRO A 206 -15.97 0.47 -7.39
N LEU A 207 -15.05 1.24 -7.97
CA LEU A 207 -14.40 2.38 -7.29
C LEU A 207 -15.39 3.52 -7.01
N GLY A 208 -16.42 3.66 -7.85
CA GLY A 208 -17.39 4.76 -7.77
C GLY A 208 -16.88 6.09 -8.32
N ILE A 209 -15.69 6.09 -8.94
CA ILE A 209 -15.09 7.22 -9.65
C ILE A 209 -14.50 6.70 -10.98
N ASN A 210 -14.37 7.58 -11.96
CA ASN A 210 -13.63 7.28 -13.19
C ASN A 210 -12.14 7.53 -12.97
N ALA A 211 -11.38 6.45 -12.82
CA ALA A 211 -9.94 6.48 -12.58
C ALA A 211 -9.19 6.52 -13.92
N THR A 212 -9.12 7.71 -14.54
CA THR A 212 -8.46 7.87 -15.85
C THR A 212 -6.95 7.59 -15.83
N ALA A 213 -6.31 7.72 -14.68
CA ALA A 213 -4.98 7.21 -14.42
C ALA A 213 -4.83 6.94 -12.92
N VAL A 214 -4.38 5.73 -12.56
CA VAL A 214 -4.00 5.39 -11.20
C VAL A 214 -2.49 5.44 -11.11
N SER A 215 -2.02 6.29 -10.22
CA SER A 215 -0.62 6.65 -10.06
C SER A 215 0.03 5.91 -8.88
N GLY A 216 -0.59 4.85 -8.37
CA GLY A 216 -0.09 4.07 -7.25
C GLY A 216 -1.19 3.65 -6.29
N PHE A 217 -0.99 2.50 -5.67
CA PHE A 217 -1.90 1.87 -4.72
C PHE A 217 -1.06 1.09 -3.71
N ASP A 218 -1.27 1.30 -2.41
CA ASP A 218 -0.56 0.60 -1.35
C ASP A 218 -1.49 0.38 -0.14
N ILE A 219 -1.27 -0.69 0.62
CA ILE A 219 -2.04 -1.05 1.81
C ILE A 219 -1.12 -1.01 3.03
N SER A 220 -1.47 -0.15 3.99
CA SER A 220 -0.70 -0.02 5.21
C SER A 220 -0.62 -1.34 5.98
N GLY A 221 0.61 -1.79 6.24
CA GLY A 221 0.87 -2.89 7.18
C GLY A 221 0.53 -2.55 8.62
N THR A 222 0.39 -1.26 8.96
CA THR A 222 0.11 -0.75 10.31
C THR A 222 -1.37 -0.71 10.60
N THR A 223 -2.14 -0.09 9.71
CA THR A 223 -3.57 0.20 9.91
C THR A 223 -4.49 -0.66 9.05
N GLY A 224 -3.97 -1.28 8.00
CA GLY A 224 -4.76 -1.95 6.97
C GLY A 224 -5.50 -1.01 6.03
N ILE A 225 -5.30 0.32 6.15
CA ILE A 225 -5.91 1.29 5.24
C ILE A 225 -5.24 1.17 3.87
N ALA A 226 -6.06 1.07 2.83
CA ALA A 226 -5.63 1.03 1.45
C ALA A 226 -5.67 2.45 0.85
N TYR A 227 -4.54 2.96 0.40
CA TYR A 227 -4.40 4.29 -0.18
C TYR A 227 -4.13 4.19 -1.67
N ALA A 228 -4.78 5.04 -2.46
CA ALA A 228 -4.52 5.18 -3.89
C ALA A 228 -4.30 6.66 -4.25
N ALA A 229 -3.24 6.92 -5.01
CA ALA A 229 -3.06 8.21 -5.67
C ALA A 229 -3.68 8.10 -7.07
N MET A 230 -4.67 8.94 -7.35
CA MET A 230 -5.40 8.88 -8.62
C MET A 230 -5.48 10.27 -9.24
N LEU A 231 -5.51 10.32 -10.57
CA LEU A 231 -5.82 11.50 -11.35
C LEU A 231 -7.26 11.38 -11.86
N PRO A 232 -8.23 12.07 -11.23
CA PRO A 232 -9.62 12.02 -11.67
C PRO A 232 -9.79 12.63 -13.05
N SER A 233 -10.75 12.12 -13.82
CA SER A 233 -11.07 12.67 -15.14
C SER A 233 -11.31 14.18 -15.10
N GLY A 234 -10.67 14.92 -16.00
CA GLY A 234 -10.76 16.39 -16.07
C GLY A 234 -9.93 17.14 -15.04
N SER A 235 -9.16 16.44 -14.20
CA SER A 235 -8.16 17.03 -13.30
C SER A 235 -6.78 17.08 -13.97
N SER A 236 -5.97 18.06 -13.57
CA SER A 236 -4.53 18.10 -13.88
C SER A 236 -3.67 17.75 -12.65
N GLN A 237 -4.29 17.25 -11.58
CA GLN A 237 -3.69 17.11 -10.25
C GLN A 237 -4.12 15.79 -9.60
N SER A 238 -3.16 15.11 -8.97
CA SER A 238 -3.43 13.88 -8.22
C SER A 238 -4.18 14.17 -6.92
N SER A 239 -5.07 13.28 -6.53
CA SER A 239 -5.71 13.27 -5.21
C SER A 239 -5.47 11.93 -4.53
N LEU A 240 -5.39 11.96 -3.20
CA LEU A 240 -5.28 10.77 -2.37
C LEU A 240 -6.68 10.26 -2.06
N TYR A 241 -6.85 8.95 -2.14
CA TYR A 241 -8.08 8.27 -1.80
C TYR A 241 -7.80 7.13 -0.84
N SER A 242 -8.76 6.82 0.04
CA SER A 242 -8.84 5.51 0.68
C SER A 242 -9.72 4.58 -0.15
N ILE A 243 -9.32 3.32 -0.32
CA ILE A 243 -10.09 2.29 -1.00
C ILE A 243 -10.66 1.31 0.03
N ASN A 244 -11.97 1.07 -0.02
CA ASN A 244 -12.59 0.05 0.83
C ASN A 244 -12.35 -1.34 0.23
N LEU A 245 -11.47 -2.14 0.85
CA LEU A 245 -11.07 -3.46 0.34
C LEU A 245 -12.19 -4.52 0.31
N ALA A 246 -13.33 -4.26 0.96
CA ALA A 246 -14.49 -5.17 0.95
C ALA A 246 -15.51 -4.83 -0.14
N THR A 247 -15.55 -3.58 -0.62
CA THR A 247 -16.59 -3.10 -1.54
C THR A 247 -16.04 -2.48 -2.82
N GLY A 248 -14.74 -2.15 -2.85
CA GLY A 248 -14.09 -1.40 -3.92
C GLY A 248 -14.22 0.11 -3.82
N ALA A 249 -15.14 0.64 -3.01
CA ALA A 249 -15.49 2.07 -3.02
C ALA A 249 -14.30 2.98 -2.63
N ALA A 250 -14.02 3.99 -3.46
CA ALA A 250 -13.02 5.02 -3.22
C ALA A 250 -13.62 6.20 -2.44
N THR A 251 -12.89 6.72 -1.45
CA THR A 251 -13.24 7.94 -0.70
C THR A 251 -12.09 8.95 -0.83
N ASN A 252 -12.39 10.16 -1.30
CA ASN A 252 -11.39 11.22 -1.49
C ASN A 252 -10.90 11.75 -0.12
N LEU A 253 -9.59 11.76 0.09
CA LEU A 253 -8.93 12.25 1.31
C LEU A 253 -8.32 13.66 1.14
N GLY A 254 -8.28 14.17 -0.09
CA GLY A 254 -7.77 15.48 -0.44
C GLY A 254 -6.81 15.43 -1.62
N GLN A 255 -6.55 16.62 -2.16
CA GLN A 255 -5.58 16.78 -3.24
C GLN A 255 -4.15 16.57 -2.72
N ILE A 256 -3.30 15.90 -3.49
CA ILE A 256 -1.86 15.81 -3.22
C ILE A 256 -1.19 17.04 -3.84
N ASP A 257 -0.48 17.80 -3.03
CA ASP A 257 0.41 18.92 -3.42
C ASP A 257 0.00 19.73 -4.67
N GLY A 258 -0.92 20.69 -4.48
CA GLY A 258 -1.06 21.97 -5.21
C GLY A 258 -0.94 22.09 -6.73
N GLY A 259 -0.73 21.00 -7.49
CA GLY A 259 -0.41 21.08 -8.92
C GLY A 259 0.34 19.89 -9.54
N ILE A 260 0.77 18.88 -8.78
CA ILE A 260 1.72 17.87 -9.28
C ILE A 260 1.03 16.53 -9.59
N ILE A 261 1.51 15.86 -10.65
CA ILE A 261 1.14 14.49 -10.99
C ILE A 261 2.05 13.54 -10.23
N ILE A 262 1.45 12.72 -9.38
CA ILE A 262 2.10 11.58 -8.74
C ILE A 262 2.13 10.41 -9.75
N THR A 263 3.13 9.55 -9.70
CA THR A 263 3.26 8.36 -10.56
C THR A 263 3.49 7.05 -9.80
N ALA A 264 3.85 7.12 -8.51
CA ALA A 264 3.88 5.98 -7.60
C ALA A 264 3.66 6.47 -6.17
N ILE A 265 3.10 5.65 -5.28
CA ILE A 265 3.05 5.89 -3.83
C ILE A 265 3.44 4.63 -3.06
N SER A 266 3.94 4.81 -1.84
CA SER A 266 4.03 3.75 -0.85
C SER A 266 3.91 4.32 0.56
N VAL A 267 3.17 3.64 1.42
CA VAL A 267 2.95 4.00 2.82
C VAL A 267 4.03 3.37 3.69
N VAL A 268 4.60 4.15 4.59
CA VAL A 268 5.67 3.67 5.46
C VAL A 268 5.13 2.56 6.38
N PRO A 269 5.73 1.37 6.40
CA PRO A 269 5.31 0.30 7.30
C PRO A 269 5.65 0.66 8.75
N ALA A 270 4.88 0.15 9.72
CA ALA A 270 5.31 0.16 11.12
C ALA A 270 6.55 -0.74 11.27
N ILE A 271 7.74 -0.14 11.26
CA ILE A 271 8.96 -0.84 11.64
C ILE A 271 8.94 -0.93 13.17
N PRO A 272 8.89 -2.14 13.77
CA PRO A 272 9.07 -2.26 15.21
C PRO A 272 10.50 -1.80 15.52
N GLU A 273 10.63 -0.65 16.15
CA GLU A 273 11.94 -0.17 16.60
C GLU A 273 12.64 -1.29 17.40
N PRO A 274 13.94 -1.56 17.19
CA PRO A 274 14.67 -2.61 17.91
C PRO A 274 14.48 -2.58 19.44
N GLY A 275 14.18 -1.41 20.01
CA GLY A 275 13.87 -1.23 21.44
C GLY A 275 12.53 -1.80 21.92
N THR A 276 11.54 -1.95 21.04
CA THR A 276 10.18 -2.39 21.41
C THR A 276 10.15 -3.89 21.74
N LEU A 277 10.96 -4.69 21.05
CA LEU A 277 11.12 -6.12 21.33
C LEU A 277 11.90 -6.38 22.64
N ALA A 278 12.87 -5.52 22.96
CA ALA A 278 13.63 -5.62 24.21
C ALA A 278 12.76 -5.30 25.44
N LEU A 279 11.83 -4.35 25.32
CA LEU A 279 10.93 -3.98 26.42
C LEU A 279 9.83 -5.03 26.65
N ALA A 280 9.32 -5.66 25.58
CA ALA A 280 8.38 -6.78 25.69
C ALA A 280 9.01 -8.03 26.34
N GLY A 281 10.30 -8.30 26.08
CA GLY A 281 11.05 -9.38 26.74
C GLY A 281 11.31 -9.13 28.24
N MET A 282 11.49 -7.87 28.65
CA MET A 282 11.72 -7.50 30.05
C MET A 282 10.43 -7.54 30.90
N ALA A 283 9.25 -7.37 30.30
CA ALA A 283 7.97 -7.46 31.01
C ALA A 283 7.60 -8.89 31.44
N ILE A 284 8.08 -9.92 30.72
CA ILE A 284 7.81 -11.33 31.04
C ILE A 284 8.72 -11.86 32.17
N ALA A 285 9.88 -11.23 32.39
CA ALA A 285 10.87 -11.67 33.39
C ALA A 285 10.62 -11.12 34.82
N ALA A 286 9.63 -10.24 35.02
CA ALA A 286 9.41 -9.54 36.30
C ALA A 286 8.28 -10.12 37.17
N VAL A 287 7.92 -11.41 37.03
CA VAL A 287 7.04 -12.09 38.00
C VAL A 287 7.88 -12.55 39.20
N PRO A 288 7.68 -12.01 40.42
CA PRO A 288 8.41 -12.48 41.60
C PRO A 288 7.93 -13.88 41.96
N LEU A 289 8.86 -14.84 41.96
CA LEU A 289 8.62 -16.19 42.47
C LEU A 289 8.38 -16.11 43.99
N VAL A 290 7.11 -16.01 44.40
CA VAL A 290 6.74 -16.09 45.83
C VAL A 290 6.99 -17.51 46.32
N ARG A 291 8.17 -17.75 46.89
CA ARG A 291 8.47 -18.96 47.65
C ARG A 291 7.60 -18.99 48.91
N ARG A 292 6.54 -19.81 48.90
CA ARG A 292 5.82 -20.20 50.12
C ARG A 292 6.77 -20.94 51.06
N ARG A 293 7.17 -20.32 52.18
CA ARG A 293 7.73 -21.03 53.34
C ARG A 293 6.57 -21.71 54.06
N GLN A 294 6.54 -23.04 54.07
CA GLN A 294 5.71 -23.80 54.99
C GLN A 294 6.40 -23.81 56.36
N SER A 295 5.77 -23.20 57.36
CA SER A 295 6.14 -23.36 58.76
C SER A 295 5.57 -24.67 59.28
N LEU A 296 6.45 -25.58 59.68
CA LEU A 296 6.13 -26.76 60.47
C LEU A 296 5.62 -26.32 61.86
N GLN A 297 4.43 -26.76 62.22
CA GLN A 297 4.00 -26.91 63.61
C GLN A 297 3.30 -28.25 63.77
N ARG A 298 4.02 -29.25 64.28
CA ARG A 298 3.77 -29.92 65.58
C ARG A 298 4.84 -30.99 65.79
#